data_AF-A0A7X9F0T8-F1
#
_entry.id   AF-A0A7X9F0T8-F1
#
_cell.length_a   1.000
_cell.length_b   1.000
_cell.length_c   1.000
_cell.angle_alpha   90.00
_cell.angle_beta   90.00
_cell.angle_gamma   90.00
#
_symmetry.space_group_name_H-M   'P 1'
#
loop_
_entity.id
_entity.type
_entity.pdbx_description
1 polymer ?
#
loop_
_entity_poly.entity_id
_entity_poly.type
_entity_poly.pdbx_seq_one_letter_code
_entity_poly.pdbx_strand_id
1 'polypeptide(L)'
;MLPELPTNIIGTVLGIWLIFFLLAREQYKHIIDKTQRIVLDNIEAALKENKDLSVDQFYAQINPLWEQMVPHTAKFILHKTELYPVPAKLETVRSRMKFSPEWLGAFLSLHGYKLQATPSQQEEINRILSFSKHDPTQQGAK
;
A
#
# COMPACT_ATOMS: atom_id res chain seq x y z
N MET A 1 -13.70 14.71 40.39
CA MET A 1 -14.24 13.34 40.26
C MET A 1 -14.77 13.20 38.85
N LEU A 2 -14.16 12.35 38.01
CA LEU A 2 -14.73 12.02 36.71
C LEU A 2 -15.92 11.09 36.95
N PRO A 3 -17.09 11.31 36.33
CA PRO A 3 -18.22 10.40 36.47
C PRO A 3 -17.83 9.01 35.96
N GLU A 4 -18.11 7.96 36.75
CA GLU A 4 -17.87 6.59 36.33
C GLU A 4 -18.81 6.27 35.16
N LEU A 5 -18.23 6.01 33.99
CA LEU A 5 -18.99 5.62 32.82
C LEU A 5 -19.57 4.22 33.03
N PRO A 6 -20.87 4.01 32.79
CA PRO A 6 -21.49 2.69 32.84
C PRO A 6 -20.76 1.69 31.94
N THR A 7 -20.45 0.49 32.44
CA THR A 7 -19.70 -0.55 31.73
C THR A 7 -20.32 -0.92 30.37
N ASN A 8 -21.65 -0.89 30.27
CA ASN A 8 -22.39 -1.12 29.03
C ASN A 8 -22.14 -0.04 27.97
N ILE A 9 -21.94 1.22 28.36
CA ILE A 9 -21.60 2.31 27.43
C ILE A 9 -20.18 2.10 26.91
N ILE A 10 -19.23 1.78 27.79
CA ILE A 10 -17.84 1.48 27.40
C ILE A 10 -17.80 0.31 26.41
N GLY A 11 -18.49 -0.79 26.72
CA GLY A 11 -18.57 -1.96 25.84
C GLY A 11 -19.18 -1.65 24.48
N THR A 12 -20.24 -0.83 24.45
CA THR A 12 -20.89 -0.42 23.19
C THR A 12 -19.94 0.43 22.34
N VAL A 13 -19.26 1.41 22.94
CA VAL A 13 -18.31 2.28 22.24
C VAL A 13 -17.14 1.46 21.69
N LEU A 14 -16.58 0.55 22.50
CA LEU A 14 -15.48 -0.32 22.06
C LEU A 14 -15.93 -1.29 20.96
N GLY A 15 -17.15 -1.82 21.04
CA GLY A 15 -17.71 -2.69 20.01
C GLY A 15 -17.84 -1.96 18.66
N ILE A 16 -18.40 -0.74 18.68
CA ILE A 16 -18.49 0.10 17.47
C ILE A 16 -17.10 0.44 16.94
N TRP A 17 -16.18 0.82 17.83
CA TRP A 17 -14.80 1.13 17.45
C TRP A 17 -14.11 -0.06 16.78
N LEU A 18 -14.27 -1.27 17.31
CA LEU A 18 -13.70 -2.49 16.74
C LEU A 18 -14.26 -2.78 15.34
N ILE A 19 -15.55 -2.55 15.11
CA ILE A 19 -16.16 -2.70 13.78
C ILE A 19 -15.51 -1.73 12.78
N PHE A 20 -15.38 -0.44 13.14
CA PHE A 20 -14.68 0.53 12.28
C PHE A 20 -13.23 0.16 12.04
N PHE A 21 -12.54 -0.36 13.06
CA PHE A 21 -11.16 -0.82 12.95
C PHE A 21 -11.02 -1.95 11.92
N LEU A 22 -11.86 -2.98 12.01
CA LEU A 22 -11.85 -4.10 11.08
C LEU A 22 -12.18 -3.65 9.65
N LEU A 23 -13.20 -2.82 9.46
CA LEU A 23 -13.59 -2.29 8.15
C LEU A 23 -12.50 -1.40 7.52
N ALA A 24 -11.83 -0.58 8.32
CA ALA A 24 -10.74 0.27 7.85
C ALA A 24 -9.52 -0.56 7.44
N ARG A 25 -9.22 -1.62 8.19
CA ARG A 25 -8.13 -2.56 7.86
C ARG A 25 -8.41 -3.31 6.56
N GLU A 26 -9.63 -3.80 6.37
CA GLU A 26 -10.01 -4.51 5.15
C GLU A 26 -9.99 -3.59 3.92
N GLN A 27 -10.52 -2.37 4.06
CA GLN A 27 -10.45 -1.37 2.98
C GLN A 27 -9.00 -1.04 2.59
N TYR A 28 -8.11 -0.90 3.57
CA TYR A 28 -6.70 -0.64 3.28
C TYR A 28 -6.02 -1.82 2.60
N LYS A 29 -6.33 -3.05 3.03
CA LYS A 29 -5.87 -4.27 2.37
C LYS A 29 -6.34 -4.34 0.91
N HIS A 30 -7.61 -4.02 0.64
CA HIS A 30 -8.12 -3.96 -0.74
C HIS A 30 -7.37 -2.95 -1.61
N ILE A 31 -6.97 -1.80 -1.07
CA ILE A 31 -6.15 -0.84 -1.81
C ILE A 31 -4.80 -1.47 -2.17
N ILE A 32 -4.13 -2.13 -1.22
CA ILE A 32 -2.84 -2.79 -1.46
C ILE A 32 -2.99 -3.85 -2.55
N ASP A 33 -3.94 -4.77 -2.39
CA ASP A 33 -4.16 -5.87 -3.32
C ASP A 33 -4.46 -5.36 -4.74
N LYS A 34 -5.31 -4.33 -4.87
CA LYS A 34 -5.59 -3.72 -6.18
C LYS A 34 -4.39 -2.98 -6.75
N THR A 35 -3.60 -2.32 -5.92
CA THR A 35 -2.39 -1.63 -6.37
C THR A 35 -1.40 -2.64 -6.95
N GLN A 36 -1.15 -3.73 -6.23
CA GLN A 36 -0.27 -4.81 -6.68
C GLN A 36 -0.76 -5.42 -7.99
N ARG A 37 -2.07 -5.66 -8.12
CA ARG A 37 -2.67 -6.15 -9.37
C ARG A 37 -2.46 -5.19 -10.53
N ILE A 38 -2.78 -3.90 -10.37
CA ILE A 38 -2.56 -2.89 -11.42
C ILE A 38 -1.10 -2.90 -11.88
N VAL A 39 -0.15 -3.01 -10.94
CA VAL A 39 1.28 -3.05 -11.27
C VAL A 39 1.63 -4.30 -12.08
N LEU A 40 1.20 -5.48 -11.63
CA LEU A 40 1.51 -6.76 -12.29
C LEU A 40 0.78 -6.94 -13.63
N ASP A 41 -0.46 -6.46 -13.75
CA ASP A 41 -1.25 -6.58 -14.96
C ASP A 41 -0.69 -5.70 -16.10
N ASN A 42 0.04 -4.64 -15.77
CA ASN A 42 0.54 -3.66 -16.75
C ASN A 42 2.04 -3.82 -17.07
N ILE A 43 2.84 -4.48 -16.22
CA ILE A 43 4.30 -4.55 -16.41
C ILE A 43 4.70 -5.30 -17.69
N GLU A 44 4.04 -6.41 -18.02
CA GLU A 44 4.39 -7.18 -19.22
C GLU A 44 4.12 -6.41 -20.51
N ALA A 45 3.00 -5.67 -20.55
CA ALA A 45 2.66 -4.84 -21.71
C ALA A 45 3.68 -3.70 -21.85
N ALA A 46 4.01 -3.04 -20.74
CA ALA A 46 4.98 -1.94 -20.73
C ALA A 46 6.39 -2.40 -21.15
N LEU A 47 6.83 -3.58 -20.72
CA LEU A 47 8.12 -4.15 -21.11
C LEU A 47 8.17 -4.63 -22.58
N LYS A 48 7.02 -5.05 -23.14
CA LYS A 48 6.92 -5.37 -24.57
C LYS A 48 7.05 -4.13 -25.45
N GLU A 49 6.47 -3.02 -25.01
CA GLU A 49 6.55 -1.73 -25.71
C GLU A 49 7.95 -1.11 -25.57
N ASN A 50 8.51 -1.12 -24.36
CA ASN A 50 9.84 -0.61 -24.08
C ASN A 50 10.64 -1.58 -23.21
N LYS A 51 11.63 -2.26 -23.79
CA LYS A 51 12.50 -3.19 -23.07
C LYS A 51 13.44 -2.50 -22.08
N ASP A 52 13.72 -1.22 -22.30
CA ASP A 52 14.61 -0.39 -21.49
C ASP A 52 13.82 0.52 -20.53
N LEU A 53 12.61 0.09 -20.16
CA LEU A 53 11.72 0.86 -19.29
C LEU A 53 12.36 1.15 -17.94
N SER A 54 12.36 2.43 -17.56
CA SER A 54 12.84 2.84 -16.24
C SER A 54 11.73 2.77 -15.18
N VAL A 55 12.14 2.68 -13.91
CA VAL A 55 11.24 2.70 -12.76
C VAL A 55 10.37 3.96 -12.75
N ASP A 56 10.94 5.12 -13.05
CA ASP A 56 10.20 6.39 -13.10
C ASP A 56 9.19 6.44 -14.24
N GLN A 57 9.58 5.93 -15.42
CA GLN A 57 8.68 5.88 -16.58
C GLN A 57 7.49 4.98 -16.29
N PHE A 58 7.74 3.80 -15.73
CA PHE A 58 6.65 2.89 -15.37
C PHE A 58 5.78 3.46 -14.24
N TYR A 59 6.40 4.07 -13.23
CA TYR A 59 5.66 4.76 -12.18
C TYR A 59 4.76 5.87 -12.74
N ALA A 60 5.25 6.67 -13.68
CA ALA A 60 4.47 7.72 -14.34
C ALA A 60 3.28 7.17 -15.13
N GLN A 61 3.37 5.95 -15.66
CA GLN A 61 2.25 5.26 -16.32
C GLN A 61 1.22 4.72 -15.32
N ILE A 62 1.68 4.13 -14.21
CA ILE A 62 0.81 3.51 -13.21
C ILE A 62 0.14 4.54 -12.31
N ASN A 63 0.83 5.64 -11.99
CA ASN A 63 0.36 6.60 -11.00
C ASN A 63 -1.04 7.17 -11.30
N PRO A 64 -1.38 7.59 -12.54
CA PRO A 64 -2.72 8.04 -12.86
C PRO A 64 -3.80 6.96 -12.69
N LEU A 65 -3.51 5.70 -13.08
CA LEU A 65 -4.44 4.57 -12.90
C LEU A 65 -4.69 4.30 -11.42
N TRP A 66 -3.62 4.37 -10.62
CA TRP A 66 -3.69 4.22 -9.19
C TRP A 66 -4.50 5.34 -8.53
N GLU A 67 -4.27 6.59 -8.91
CA GLU A 67 -5.00 7.75 -8.40
C GLU A 67 -6.50 7.69 -8.69
N GLN A 68 -6.89 7.14 -9.84
CA GLN A 68 -8.29 6.90 -10.17
C GLN A 68 -8.88 5.74 -9.35
N MET A 69 -8.11 4.68 -9.10
CA MET A 69 -8.59 3.49 -8.40
C MET A 69 -8.85 3.71 -6.91
N VAL A 70 -7.98 4.46 -6.23
CA VAL A 70 -8.01 4.66 -4.77
C VAL A 70 -9.37 5.17 -4.25
N PRO A 71 -9.95 6.29 -4.77
CA PRO A 71 -11.22 6.82 -4.25
C PRO A 71 -12.42 5.89 -4.46
N HIS A 72 -12.34 4.97 -5.43
CA HIS A 72 -13.37 3.97 -5.68
C HIS A 72 -13.19 2.68 -4.87
N THR A 73 -12.07 2.53 -4.16
CA THR A 73 -11.73 1.31 -3.44
C THR A 73 -11.92 1.44 -1.93
N ALA A 74 -11.68 2.62 -1.36
CA ALA A 74 -11.89 2.87 0.06
C ALA A 74 -12.49 4.25 0.32
N LYS A 75 -13.36 4.34 1.33
CA LYS A 75 -13.88 5.60 1.86
C LYS A 75 -13.02 6.12 3.01
N PHE A 76 -12.48 5.21 3.81
CA PHE A 76 -11.62 5.52 4.95
C PHE A 76 -10.59 4.43 5.17
N ILE A 77 -9.48 4.82 5.80
CA ILE A 77 -8.41 3.92 6.26
C ILE A 77 -8.08 4.26 7.71
N LEU A 78 -7.33 3.40 8.40
CA LEU A 78 -6.85 3.72 9.73
C LEU A 78 -5.80 4.84 9.66
N HIS A 79 -5.84 5.74 10.65
CA HIS A 79 -4.75 6.67 10.89
C HIS A 79 -3.43 5.91 11.14
N LYS A 80 -2.27 6.58 11.03
CA LYS A 80 -0.95 5.97 11.27
C LYS A 80 -0.84 5.29 12.64
N THR A 81 -1.51 5.85 13.64
CA THR A 81 -1.56 5.33 15.02
C THR A 81 -2.59 4.21 15.21
N GLU A 82 -3.40 3.92 14.19
CA GLU A 82 -4.44 2.88 14.19
C GLU A 82 -5.59 3.09 15.19
N LEU A 83 -5.64 4.27 15.84
CA LEU A 83 -6.63 4.57 16.87
C LEU A 83 -7.98 5.05 16.33
N TYR A 84 -8.04 5.59 15.11
CA TYR A 84 -9.27 6.09 14.53
C TYR A 84 -9.21 6.08 13.00
N PRO A 85 -10.37 6.01 12.32
CA PRO A 85 -10.44 6.10 10.87
C PRO A 85 -10.20 7.54 10.40
N VAL A 86 -9.56 7.66 9.25
CA VAL A 86 -9.39 8.92 8.51
C VAL A 86 -9.89 8.74 7.07
N PRO A 87 -10.37 9.81 6.41
CA PRO A 87 -10.78 9.72 5.01
C PRO A 87 -9.66 9.17 4.13
N ALA A 88 -9.98 8.29 3.19
CA ALA A 88 -9.03 7.69 2.26
C ALA A 88 -8.65 8.65 1.13
N LYS A 89 -8.11 9.83 1.49
CA LYS A 89 -7.57 10.80 0.54
C LYS A 89 -6.31 10.23 -0.10
N LEU A 90 -6.07 10.58 -1.37
CA LEU A 90 -4.91 10.13 -2.14
C LEU A 90 -3.59 10.32 -1.39
N GLU A 91 -3.32 11.52 -0.88
CA GLU A 91 -2.10 11.81 -0.11
C GLU A 91 -1.96 10.94 1.15
N THR A 92 -3.07 10.70 1.86
CA THR A 92 -3.07 9.86 3.06
C THR A 92 -2.74 8.41 2.73
N VAL A 93 -3.37 7.89 1.67
CA VAL A 93 -3.15 6.51 1.21
C VAL A 93 -1.72 6.35 0.66
N ARG A 94 -1.25 7.30 -0.17
CA ARG A 94 0.10 7.31 -0.74
C ARG A 94 1.14 7.33 0.35
N SER A 95 1.00 8.21 1.33
CA SER A 95 1.90 8.30 2.49
C SER A 95 1.89 7.02 3.32
N ARG A 96 0.71 6.45 3.59
CA ARG A 96 0.57 5.23 4.40
C ARG A 96 1.20 4.02 3.72
N MET A 97 0.99 3.87 2.41
CA MET A 97 1.57 2.79 1.61
C MET A 97 3.04 3.04 1.24
N LYS A 98 3.50 4.29 1.34
CA LYS A 98 4.76 4.77 0.76
C LYS A 98 4.83 4.45 -0.74
N PHE A 99 3.73 4.68 -1.45
CA PHE A 99 3.67 4.41 -2.89
C PHE A 99 4.55 5.41 -3.64
N SER A 100 5.72 4.96 -4.08
CA SER A 100 6.77 5.72 -4.75
C SER A 100 7.42 4.89 -5.88
N PRO A 101 8.24 5.49 -6.75
CA PRO A 101 9.01 4.76 -7.74
C PRO A 101 9.86 3.64 -7.12
N GLU A 102 10.54 3.91 -6.01
CA GLU A 102 11.40 2.94 -5.33
C GLU A 102 10.61 1.77 -4.76
N TRP A 103 9.42 2.03 -4.19
CA TRP A 103 8.51 0.96 -3.76
C TRP A 103 8.10 0.08 -4.93
N LEU A 104 7.77 0.68 -6.07
CA LEU A 104 7.37 -0.02 -7.29
C LEU A 104 8.51 -0.91 -7.81
N GLY A 105 9.72 -0.36 -7.89
CA GLY A 105 10.92 -1.08 -8.31
C GLY A 105 11.27 -2.25 -7.38
N ALA A 106 11.15 -2.04 -6.07
CA ALA A 106 11.34 -3.11 -5.08
C ALA A 106 10.27 -4.20 -5.21
N PHE A 107 8.99 -3.82 -5.32
CA PHE A 107 7.89 -4.76 -5.48
C PHE A 107 8.04 -5.61 -6.75
N LEU A 108 8.38 -4.99 -7.87
CA LEU A 108 8.64 -5.68 -9.14
C LEU A 108 9.85 -6.61 -9.07
N SER A 109 10.92 -6.18 -8.39
CA SER A 109 12.11 -7.01 -8.18
C SER A 109 11.80 -8.29 -7.41
N LEU A 110 10.89 -8.24 -6.42
CA LEU A 110 10.42 -9.43 -5.70
C LEU A 110 9.65 -10.40 -6.60
N HIS A 111 9.04 -9.91 -7.68
CA HIS A 111 8.28 -10.70 -8.65
C HIS A 111 9.11 -11.08 -9.89
N GLY A 112 10.42 -10.85 -9.87
CA GLY A 112 11.33 -11.25 -10.94
C GLY A 112 11.46 -10.25 -12.10
N TYR A 113 10.80 -9.09 -12.02
CA TYR A 113 10.93 -8.02 -13.01
C TYR A 113 12.07 -7.07 -12.64
N LYS A 114 12.86 -6.66 -13.63
CA LYS A 114 13.93 -5.68 -13.45
C LYS A 114 13.71 -4.51 -14.40
N LEU A 115 13.56 -3.33 -13.81
CA LEU A 115 13.48 -2.06 -14.52
C LEU A 115 14.79 -1.31 -14.37
N GLN A 116 15.08 -0.40 -15.30
CA GLN A 116 16.23 0.48 -15.18
C GLN A 116 16.00 1.49 -14.04
N ALA A 117 16.99 1.66 -13.18
CA ALA A 117 16.96 2.59 -12.08
C ALA A 117 18.27 3.38 -12.05
N THR A 118 18.19 4.64 -11.61
CA THR A 118 19.41 5.40 -11.30
C THR A 118 20.15 4.75 -10.12
N PRO A 119 21.47 4.98 -9.95
CA PRO A 119 22.21 4.39 -8.82
C PRO A 119 21.58 4.70 -7.46
N SER A 120 21.11 5.94 -7.26
CA SER A 120 20.45 6.35 -6.02
C SER A 120 19.11 5.63 -5.79
N GLN A 121 18.30 5.43 -6.84
CA GLN A 121 17.07 4.65 -6.72
C GLN A 121 17.37 3.17 -6.45
N GLN A 122 18.39 2.62 -7.08
CA GLN A 122 18.77 1.23 -6.86
C GLN A 122 19.22 0.97 -5.42
N GLU A 123 19.90 1.93 -4.79
CA GLU A 123 20.27 1.85 -3.37
C GLU A 123 19.02 1.81 -2.46
N GLU A 124 18.04 2.69 -2.69
CA GLU A 124 16.81 2.70 -1.89
C GLU A 124 15.95 1.45 -2.16
N ILE A 125 15.86 0.98 -3.40
CA ILE A 125 15.22 -0.30 -3.76
C ILE A 125 15.86 -1.44 -2.96
N ASN A 126 17.20 -1.52 -2.96
CA ASN A 126 17.93 -2.54 -2.21
C ASN A 126 17.68 -2.45 -0.70
N ARG A 127 17.61 -1.23 -0.16
CA ARG A 127 17.23 -0.98 1.24
C ARG A 127 15.84 -1.53 1.53
N ILE A 128 14.83 -1.20 0.71
CA ILE A 128 13.46 -1.69 0.87
C ILE A 128 13.43 -3.23 0.84
N LEU A 129 14.12 -3.85 -0.13
CA LEU A 129 14.21 -5.30 -0.27
C LEU A 129 14.86 -5.99 0.93
N SER A 130 15.81 -5.34 1.60
CA SER A 130 16.46 -5.89 2.80
C SER A 130 15.49 -6.07 3.98
N PHE A 131 14.51 -5.18 4.12
CA PHE A 131 13.46 -5.31 5.13
C PHE A 131 12.47 -6.44 4.79
N SER A 132 12.15 -6.63 3.51
CA SER A 132 11.24 -7.71 3.08
C SER A 132 11.83 -9.11 3.25
N LYS A 133 13.16 -9.28 3.14
CA LYS A 133 13.82 -10.58 3.37
C LYS A 133 13.75 -11.07 4.81
N HIS A 134 13.44 -10.17 5.76
CA HIS A 134 13.31 -10.49 7.18
C HIS A 134 11.87 -10.75 7.64
N ASP A 135 10.88 -10.70 6.74
CA ASP A 135 9.49 -11.02 7.07
C ASP A 135 9.19 -12.50 6.75
N PRO A 136 9.06 -13.39 7.75
CA PRO A 136 8.83 -14.83 7.54
C PRO A 136 7.47 -15.13 6.89
N THR A 137 6.57 -14.14 6.78
CA THR A 137 5.25 -14.33 6.17
C THR A 137 5.26 -14.33 4.63
N GLN A 138 6.35 -13.87 3.98
CA GLN A 138 6.48 -13.88 2.52
C GLN A 138 7.35 -15.01 1.95
N GLN A 139 7.95 -15.86 2.80
CA GLN A 139 8.75 -17.02 2.35
C GLN A 139 7.91 -18.30 2.09
N GLY A 140 6.58 -18.23 2.28
CA GLY A 140 5.66 -19.38 2.15
C GLY A 140 4.77 -19.33 0.91
N ALA A 141 5.36 -19.22 -0.29
CA ALA A 141 4.65 -19.53 -1.53
C ALA A 141 5.64 -20.19 -2.51
N LYS A 142 6.00 -21.44 -2.20
CA LYS A 142 6.53 -22.40 -3.16
C LYS A 142 5.56 -23.57 -3.24
#